data_AF-A0A0Q0ELB1-F1
#
_entry.id   AF-A0A0Q0ELB1-F1
#
_cell.length_a   1.000
_cell.length_b   1.000
_cell.length_c   1.000
_cell.angle_alpha   90.00
_cell.angle_beta   90.00
_cell.angle_gamma   90.00
#
_symmetry.space_group_name_H-M   'P 1'
#
loop_
_entity.id
_entity.type
_entity.pdbx_description
1 polymer ?
#
loop_
_entity_poly.entity_id
_entity_poly.type
_entity_poly.pdbx_seq_one_letter_code
_entity_poly.pdbx_strand_id
1 'polypeptide(L)'
;MARPSLFIDFEASGVAPVFSGQVLCSDSPQDGFWLDVLYEAAYLLPTFQLKTLEVFVGREAASDIYRLLPTTRRHRAPHDATDLMSACRAFFQV
;
A
#
# COMPACT_ATOMS: atom_id res chain seq x y z
N MET A 1 16.98 1.53 9.47
CA MET A 1 15.72 0.87 9.04
C MET A 1 14.61 1.90 9.06
N ALA A 2 14.05 2.28 7.91
CA ALA A 2 13.02 3.30 7.80
C ALA A 2 11.62 2.68 7.99
N ARG A 3 10.81 3.25 8.89
CA ARG A 3 9.42 2.85 9.15
C ARG A 3 8.51 3.43 8.05
N PRO A 4 7.67 2.62 7.37
CA PRO A 4 6.70 3.18 6.45
C PRO A 4 5.58 3.86 7.26
N SER A 5 5.42 5.15 7.02
CA SER A 5 4.45 6.01 7.67
C SER A 5 3.45 6.43 6.60
N LEU A 6 2.16 6.16 6.84
CA LEU A 6 0.98 6.68 6.13
C LEU A 6 0.42 5.81 4.96
N PHE A 7 -0.91 5.56 4.97
CA PHE A 7 -1.67 4.72 4.02
C PHE A 7 -2.88 5.48 3.44
N ILE A 8 -3.33 5.08 2.25
CA ILE A 8 -4.23 5.83 1.34
C ILE A 8 -5.72 5.76 1.74
N ASP A 9 -6.39 6.92 1.72
CA ASP A 9 -7.84 7.08 1.45
C ASP A 9 -7.98 7.63 0.02
N PHE A 10 -8.85 7.09 -0.83
CA PHE A 10 -8.88 7.43 -2.27
C PHE A 10 -10.02 8.42 -2.56
N GLU A 11 -9.83 9.69 -2.21
CA GLU A 11 -10.51 10.81 -2.87
C GLU A 11 -9.46 11.62 -3.67
N ALA A 12 -9.57 11.54 -5.00
CA ALA A 12 -8.55 11.94 -5.97
C ALA A 12 -8.13 13.43 -5.97
N SER A 13 -8.68 14.28 -5.09
CA SER A 13 -8.33 15.71 -5.00
C SER A 13 -7.70 16.15 -3.67
N GLY A 14 -7.78 15.34 -2.61
CA GLY A 14 -7.36 15.77 -1.25
C GLY A 14 -6.10 15.11 -0.69
N VAL A 15 -5.71 13.94 -1.22
CA VAL A 15 -4.83 13.03 -0.47
C VAL A 15 -3.38 13.01 -1.01
N ALA A 16 -3.19 13.36 -2.28
CA ALA A 16 -1.87 13.40 -2.92
C ALA A 16 -0.83 14.31 -2.20
N PRO A 17 -1.17 15.51 -1.68
CA PRO A 17 -0.19 16.36 -1.00
C PRO A 17 0.38 15.73 0.28
N VAL A 18 -0.41 14.91 0.98
CA VAL A 18 -0.04 14.34 2.29
C VAL A 18 1.07 13.29 2.14
N PHE A 19 1.17 12.63 0.99
CA PHE A 19 2.14 11.58 0.71
C PHE A 19 3.32 12.04 -0.16
N SER A 20 3.44 13.34 -0.45
CA SER A 20 4.46 13.85 -1.35
C SER A 20 5.87 13.40 -0.95
N GLY A 21 6.61 12.80 -1.89
CA GLY A 21 7.95 12.24 -1.70
C GLY A 21 8.00 10.88 -1.01
N GLN A 22 6.87 10.31 -0.61
CA GLN A 22 6.82 9.00 0.05
C GLN A 22 6.76 7.84 -0.96
N VAL A 23 7.17 6.67 -0.48
CA VAL A 23 6.97 5.39 -1.17
C VAL A 23 6.00 4.56 -0.33
N LEU A 24 4.80 4.36 -0.86
CA LEU A 24 3.70 3.67 -0.23
C LEU A 24 3.73 2.17 -0.59
N CYS A 25 3.14 1.35 0.27
CA CYS A 25 3.07 -0.10 0.12
C CYS A 25 1.63 -0.55 -0.13
N SER A 26 1.45 -1.45 -1.11
CA SER A 26 0.20 -2.18 -1.37
C SER A 26 0.44 -3.69 -1.38
N ASP A 27 -0.58 -4.48 -1.04
CA ASP A 27 -0.61 -5.95 -1.19
C ASP A 27 -1.14 -6.39 -2.58
N SER A 28 -1.45 -5.43 -3.45
CA SER A 28 -2.15 -5.62 -4.71
C SER A 28 -1.39 -4.94 -5.85
N PRO A 29 -0.86 -5.68 -6.84
CA PRO A 29 -0.26 -5.07 -8.02
C PRO A 29 -1.27 -4.27 -8.85
N GLN A 30 -2.57 -4.56 -8.71
CA GLN A 30 -3.63 -3.83 -9.42
C GLN A 30 -3.75 -2.38 -8.95
N ASP A 31 -3.39 -2.08 -7.70
CA ASP A 31 -3.51 -0.74 -7.15
C ASP A 31 -2.56 0.23 -7.87
N GLY A 32 -1.33 -0.20 -8.15
CA GLY A 32 -0.36 0.59 -8.91
C GLY A 32 -0.83 0.86 -10.34
N PHE A 33 -1.34 -0.17 -11.02
CA PHE A 33 -1.89 -0.04 -12.36
C PHE A 33 -3.04 0.97 -12.41
N TRP A 34 -4.03 0.84 -11.52
CA TRP A 34 -5.17 1.76 -11.51
C TRP A 34 -4.78 3.17 -11.07
N LEU A 35 -3.80 3.31 -10.18
CA LEU A 35 -3.27 4.63 -9.81
C LEU A 35 -2.71 5.34 -11.05
N ASP A 36 -1.85 4.66 -11.83
CA ASP A 36 -1.25 5.25 -13.04
C ASP A 36 -2.33 5.65 -14.05
N VAL A 37 -3.28 4.75 -14.35
CA VAL A 37 -4.38 5.00 -15.29
C VAL A 37 -5.24 6.20 -14.85
N LEU A 38 -5.57 6.29 -13.56
CA LEU A 38 -6.43 7.37 -13.06
C LEU A 38 -5.72 8.72 -13.00
N TYR A 39 -4.42 8.75 -12.65
CA TYR A 39 -3.62 9.97 -12.70
C TYR A 39 -3.41 10.46 -14.13
N GLU A 40 -3.12 9.55 -15.06
CA GLU A 40 -3.01 9.86 -16.48
C GLU A 40 -4.32 10.44 -17.01
N ALA A 41 -5.47 9.79 -16.73
CA ALA A 41 -6.79 10.26 -17.16
C ALA A 41 -7.15 11.64 -16.56
N ALA A 42 -6.62 11.98 -15.39
CA ALA A 42 -6.79 13.27 -14.75
C ALA A 42 -5.77 14.34 -15.18
N TYR A 43 -4.81 14.00 -16.07
CA TYR A 43 -3.67 14.84 -16.43
C TYR A 43 -2.85 15.30 -15.20
N LEU A 44 -2.72 14.43 -14.20
CA LEU A 44 -1.96 14.68 -12.98
C LEU A 44 -0.70 13.81 -12.94
N LEU A 45 0.34 14.31 -12.28
CA LEU A 45 1.52 13.51 -11.92
C LEU A 45 1.46 13.17 -10.43
N PRO A 46 1.58 11.89 -10.04
CA PRO A 46 1.63 11.53 -8.64
C PRO A 46 2.92 12.08 -8.01
N THR A 47 2.79 12.70 -6.85
CA THR A 47 3.93 13.20 -6.06
C THR A 47 4.54 12.13 -5.15
N PHE A 48 4.03 10.91 -5.20
CA PHE A 48 4.44 9.76 -4.41
C PHE A 48 4.62 8.53 -5.31
N GLN A 49 5.23 7.49 -4.78
CA GLN A 49 5.35 6.18 -5.44
C GLN A 49 4.49 5.15 -4.70
N LEU A 50 3.87 4.23 -5.43
CA LEU A 50 3.22 3.05 -4.87
C LEU A 50 3.97 1.81 -5.34
N LYS A 51 4.37 0.95 -4.41
CA LYS A 51 5.06 -0.30 -4.70
C LYS A 51 4.38 -1.46 -3.99
N THR A 52 4.49 -2.65 -4.56
CA THR A 52 3.97 -3.86 -3.91
C THR A 52 4.87 -4.28 -2.76
N LEU A 53 4.31 -5.02 -1.80
CA LEU A 53 5.03 -5.52 -0.62
C LEU A 53 6.31 -6.27 -1.00
N GLU A 54 6.29 -7.07 -2.06
CA GLU A 54 7.43 -7.85 -2.54
C GLU A 54 8.65 -6.99 -2.86
N VAL A 55 8.44 -5.73 -3.29
CA VAL A 55 9.55 -4.81 -3.57
C VAL A 55 10.28 -4.40 -2.30
N PHE A 56 9.60 -4.39 -1.15
CA PHE A 56 10.19 -3.99 0.13
C PHE A 56 10.84 -5.16 0.88
N VAL A 57 10.21 -6.32 0.86
CA VAL A 57 10.59 -7.45 1.73
C VAL A 57 11.07 -8.68 0.95
N GLY A 58 10.96 -8.67 -0.38
CA GLY A 58 11.19 -9.84 -1.21
C GLY A 58 9.98 -10.78 -1.26
N ARG A 59 9.96 -11.67 -2.26
CA ARG A 59 8.81 -12.54 -2.53
C ARG A 59 8.52 -13.54 -1.41
N GLU A 60 9.57 -14.10 -0.80
CA GLU A 60 9.43 -15.12 0.25
C GLU A 60 8.80 -14.53 1.52
N ALA A 61 9.38 -13.46 2.06
CA ALA A 61 8.82 -12.77 3.22
C ALA A 61 7.42 -12.19 2.96
N ALA A 62 7.16 -11.68 1.75
CA ALA A 62 5.82 -11.21 1.39
C ALA A 62 4.79 -12.36 1.45
N SER A 63 5.16 -13.56 0.99
CA SER A 63 4.30 -14.75 1.08
C SER A 63 3.95 -15.09 2.53
N ASP A 64 4.92 -15.01 3.44
CA ASP A 64 4.68 -15.23 4.88
C ASP A 64 3.77 -14.17 5.48
N ILE A 65 3.98 -12.90 5.14
CA ILE A 65 3.11 -11.79 5.58
C ILE A 65 1.68 -11.98 5.06
N TYR A 66 1.50 -12.37 3.80
CA TYR A 66 0.16 -12.60 3.24
C TYR A 66 -0.60 -13.72 3.94
N ARG A 67 0.10 -14.72 4.49
CA ARG A 67 -0.54 -15.79 5.30
C ARG A 67 -1.05 -15.30 6.66
N LEU A 68 -0.53 -14.17 7.15
CA LEU A 68 -0.99 -13.53 8.39
C LEU A 68 -2.21 -12.62 8.17
N LEU A 69 -2.56 -12.32 6.92
CA LEU A 69 -3.75 -11.51 6.61
C LEU A 69 -5.04 -12.26 6.98
N PRO A 70 -6.10 -11.54 7.39
CA PRO A 70 -7.41 -12.14 7.61
C PRO A 70 -7.93 -12.83 6.34
N THR A 71 -8.52 -14.01 6.50
CA THR A 71 -9.15 -14.76 5.39
C THR A 71 -10.43 -14.09 4.89
N THR A 72 -11.04 -13.23 5.69
CA THR A 72 -12.23 -12.43 5.34
C THR A 72 -11.84 -10.97 5.21
N ARG A 73 -11.82 -10.45 3.97
CA ARG A 73 -11.59 -9.03 3.70
C ARG A 73 -12.86 -8.23 3.94
N ARG A 74 -12.72 -7.04 4.53
CA ARG A 74 -13.84 -6.13 4.78
C ARG A 74 -14.16 -5.25 3.55
N HIS A 75 -13.38 -5.37 2.48
CA HIS A 75 -13.51 -4.63 1.21
C HIS A 75 -13.62 -3.12 1.42
N ARG A 76 -12.81 -2.61 2.35
CA ARG A 76 -12.72 -1.20 2.73
C ARG A 76 -11.23 -0.88 2.79
N ALA A 77 -10.77 -0.03 1.87
CA ALA A 77 -9.35 0.28 1.72
C ALA A 77 -8.62 0.62 3.04
N PRO A 78 -9.20 1.44 3.97
CA PRO A 78 -8.53 1.71 5.24
C PRO A 78 -8.38 0.48 6.14
N HIS A 79 -9.37 -0.43 6.13
CA HIS A 79 -9.29 -1.67 6.91
C HIS A 79 -8.28 -2.62 6.29
N ASP A 80 -8.31 -2.80 4.96
CA ASP A 80 -7.38 -3.68 4.26
C ASP A 80 -5.92 -3.21 4.45
N ALA A 81 -5.67 -1.90 4.42
CA ALA A 81 -4.37 -1.32 4.75
C ALA A 81 -3.96 -1.51 6.22
N THR A 82 -4.91 -1.43 7.15
CA THR A 82 -4.66 -1.67 8.58
C THR A 82 -4.31 -3.14 8.85
N ASP A 83 -4.98 -4.06 8.18
CA ASP A 83 -4.72 -5.49 8.27
C ASP A 83 -3.34 -5.82 7.71
N LEU A 84 -2.96 -5.24 6.57
CA LEU A 84 -1.61 -5.35 6.00
C LEU A 84 -0.53 -4.80 6.95
N MET A 85 -0.74 -3.62 7.52
CA MET A 85 0.20 -3.04 8.49
C MET A 85 0.35 -3.94 9.73
N SER A 86 -0.75 -4.54 10.20
CA SER A 86 -0.75 -5.42 11.37
C SER A 86 0.00 -6.73 11.07
N ALA A 87 -0.21 -7.32 9.89
CA ALA A 87 0.52 -8.50 9.42
C ALA A 87 2.03 -8.23 9.31
N CYS A 88 2.42 -7.10 8.71
CA CYS A 88 3.83 -6.69 8.66
C CYS A 88 4.43 -6.55 10.06
N ARG A 89 3.73 -5.90 11.01
CA ARG A 89 4.21 -5.75 12.39
C ARG A 89 4.39 -7.10 13.08
N ALA A 90 3.44 -8.01 12.91
CA ALA A 90 3.54 -9.36 13.49
C ALA A 90 4.75 -10.12 12.93
N PHE A 91 5.01 -10.01 11.63
CA PHE A 91 6.17 -10.64 10.98
C PHE A 91 7.51 -10.08 11.48
N PHE A 92 7.63 -8.77 11.67
CA PHE A 92 8.88 -8.13 12.11
C PHE A 92 9.09 -8.09 13.63
N GLN A 93 8.12 -8.51 14.45
CA GLN A 93 8.25 -8.62 15.91
C GLN A 93 8.81 -9.98 16.36
N VAL A 94 9.29 -10.80 15.42
CA VAL A 94 10.00 -12.07 15.67
C VAL A 94 11.45 -11.81 16.05
#